data_AF-A0A7S2NN45-F1
#
_entry.id   AF-A0A7S2NN45-F1
#
_cell.length_a   1.000
_cell.length_b   1.000
_cell.length_c   1.000
_cell.angle_alpha   90.00
_cell.angle_beta   90.00
_cell.angle_gamma   90.00
#
_symmetry.space_group_name_H-M   'P 1'
#
loop_
_entity.id
_entity.type
_entity.pdbx_description
1 polymer ?
#
loop_
_entity_poly.entity_id
_entity_poly.type
_entity_poly.pdbx_seq_one_letter_code
_entity_poly.pdbx_strand_id
1 'polypeptide(L)'
;VAGTTAHRPRDAKSMPPRRSSASASNEAALLHKINELTGGVDAEASDDTWIETLVVTSTESLPTDAATDDLKRELAFYNQALGAVRVAQERFERLGVPHVRPDDYFAEMVKTDKHMLKVKRRMIQEQSDIAAADERRKQKANKKFGKQVQHEALQARAQQKKRDATEASQLRKKRKGMQADDFDVDVGDMDAGGSGVGAKRSRDAAFGGSQGSTSKRERKEARFGRPKFDKRNTADSSADMSDFGRGGKGKGKGSGGKGGGGKGGKGGGKGSKSKPRPGKERRKSGR
;
A
#
# COMPACT_ATOMS: atom_id res chain seq x y z
N VAL A 1 75.66 -64.28 -26.68
CA VAL A 1 74.26 -64.36 -27.16
C VAL A 1 73.37 -63.83 -26.05
N ALA A 2 72.94 -62.58 -26.18
CA ALA A 2 72.01 -61.93 -25.27
C ALA A 2 70.58 -62.39 -25.59
N GLY A 3 69.77 -62.68 -24.58
CA GLY A 3 68.39 -63.14 -24.75
C GLY A 3 67.59 -62.87 -23.49
N THR A 4 67.00 -61.68 -23.43
CA THR A 4 66.15 -61.11 -22.40
C THR A 4 64.99 -62.00 -21.98
N THR A 5 64.82 -62.16 -20.67
CA THR A 5 63.71 -62.84 -20.00
C THR A 5 62.39 -62.09 -20.26
N ALA A 6 61.51 -62.67 -21.08
CA ALA A 6 60.18 -62.13 -21.34
C ALA A 6 59.25 -62.35 -20.14
N HIS A 7 58.77 -61.25 -19.56
CA HIS A 7 57.75 -61.24 -18.52
C HIS A 7 56.41 -61.69 -19.12
N ARG A 8 55.85 -62.81 -18.66
CA ARG A 8 54.50 -63.27 -19.04
C ARG A 8 53.47 -62.26 -18.54
N PRO A 9 52.52 -61.77 -19.36
CA PRO A 9 51.43 -60.94 -18.86
C PRO A 9 50.58 -61.79 -17.92
N ARG A 10 50.26 -61.24 -16.74
CA ARG A 10 49.34 -61.88 -15.80
C ARG A 10 47.98 -61.98 -16.47
N ASP A 11 47.48 -63.21 -16.61
CA ASP A 11 46.11 -63.46 -17.04
C ASP A 11 45.15 -62.65 -16.17
N ALA A 12 44.49 -61.66 -16.78
CA ALA A 12 43.39 -60.96 -16.16
C ALA A 12 42.27 -61.98 -15.96
N LYS A 13 42.23 -62.59 -14.77
CA LYS A 13 41.06 -63.35 -14.31
C LYS A 13 39.85 -62.46 -14.55
N SER A 14 38.99 -62.85 -15.48
CA SER A 14 37.72 -62.19 -15.70
C SER A 14 37.01 -62.13 -14.35
N MET A 15 36.69 -60.93 -13.89
CA MET A 15 35.81 -60.78 -12.74
C MET A 15 34.54 -61.57 -13.06
N PRO A 16 34.04 -62.43 -12.14
CA PRO A 16 32.76 -63.06 -12.35
C PRO A 16 31.73 -61.95 -12.63
N PRO A 17 30.75 -62.17 -13.52
CA PRO A 17 29.74 -61.17 -13.80
C PRO A 17 29.17 -60.72 -12.45
N ARG A 18 29.25 -59.41 -12.19
CA ARG A 18 28.53 -58.82 -11.05
C ARG A 18 27.11 -59.36 -11.17
N ARG A 19 26.71 -60.21 -10.23
CA ARG A 19 25.32 -60.64 -10.11
C ARG A 19 24.52 -59.36 -10.24
N SER A 20 23.67 -59.26 -11.26
CA SER A 20 22.67 -58.22 -11.31
C SER A 20 22.05 -58.24 -9.92
N SER A 21 22.09 -57.11 -9.22
CA SER A 21 21.38 -56.98 -7.97
C SER A 21 19.91 -57.08 -8.34
N ALA A 22 19.40 -58.30 -8.47
CA ALA A 22 17.99 -58.58 -8.37
C ALA A 22 17.54 -57.79 -7.16
N SER A 23 16.67 -56.82 -7.41
CA SER A 23 16.22 -55.81 -6.46
C SER A 23 16.11 -56.44 -5.07
N ALA A 24 16.84 -55.88 -4.10
CA ALA A 24 16.83 -56.33 -2.70
C ALA A 24 15.46 -56.09 -1.99
N SER A 25 14.37 -55.98 -2.75
CA SER A 25 13.00 -55.84 -2.27
C SER A 25 12.28 -57.17 -2.42
N ASN A 26 11.98 -57.80 -1.29
CA ASN A 26 11.13 -58.98 -1.24
C ASN A 26 9.66 -58.57 -1.23
N GLU A 27 9.10 -58.38 -2.43
CA GLU A 27 7.71 -57.96 -2.63
C GLU A 27 6.69 -58.91 -1.96
N ALA A 28 6.92 -60.23 -2.05
CA ALA A 28 6.03 -61.22 -1.45
C ALA A 28 5.96 -61.08 0.08
N ALA A 29 7.09 -60.80 0.74
CA ALA A 29 7.11 -60.55 2.18
C ALA A 29 6.44 -59.21 2.55
N LEU A 30 6.58 -58.19 1.72
CA LEU A 30 5.91 -56.90 1.93
C LEU A 30 4.39 -57.03 1.83
N LEU A 31 3.88 -57.72 0.80
CA LEU A 31 2.45 -57.99 0.63
C LEU A 31 1.89 -58.82 1.78
N HIS A 32 2.62 -59.86 2.21
CA HIS A 32 2.24 -60.63 3.39
C HIS A 32 2.14 -59.75 4.64
N LYS A 33 3.12 -58.85 4.85
CA LYS A 33 3.11 -57.97 6.01
C LYS A 33 2.01 -56.91 5.94
N ILE A 34 1.70 -56.39 4.75
CA ILE A 34 0.57 -55.48 4.53
C ILE A 34 -0.72 -56.19 4.94
N ASN A 35 -0.98 -57.39 4.44
CA ASN A 35 -2.18 -58.16 4.78
C ASN A 35 -2.27 -58.47 6.28
N GLU A 36 -1.15 -58.78 6.93
CA GLU A 36 -1.09 -59.01 8.39
C GLU A 36 -1.46 -57.73 9.17
N LEU A 37 -0.99 -56.55 8.72
CA LEU A 37 -1.23 -55.28 9.38
C LEU A 37 -2.63 -54.70 9.11
N THR A 38 -3.14 -54.84 7.89
CA THR A 38 -4.48 -54.37 7.51
C THR A 38 -5.57 -55.35 7.94
N GLY A 39 -5.21 -56.56 8.35
CA GLY A 39 -6.16 -57.62 8.69
C GLY A 39 -7.02 -58.07 7.50
N GLY A 40 -6.62 -57.71 6.26
CA GLY A 40 -7.41 -57.94 5.05
C GLY A 40 -8.62 -57.01 4.89
N VAL A 41 -8.70 -55.93 5.65
CA VAL A 41 -9.78 -54.93 5.51
C VAL A 41 -9.41 -53.90 4.46
N ASP A 42 -10.20 -53.85 3.39
CA ASP A 42 -10.08 -52.82 2.36
C ASP A 42 -10.88 -51.59 2.79
N ALA A 43 -10.19 -50.57 3.31
CA ALA A 43 -10.81 -49.33 3.79
C ALA A 43 -11.62 -48.58 2.72
N GLU A 44 -11.30 -48.80 1.44
CA GLU A 44 -11.97 -48.18 0.28
C GLU A 44 -13.14 -49.01 -0.27
N ALA A 45 -13.43 -50.19 0.29
CA ALA A 45 -14.47 -51.08 -0.24
C ALA A 45 -15.90 -50.53 -0.07
N SER A 46 -16.14 -49.79 1.02
CA SER A 46 -17.45 -49.18 1.31
C SER A 46 -17.28 -47.86 2.07
N ASP A 47 -18.29 -46.99 1.99
CA ASP A 47 -18.28 -45.73 2.75
C ASP A 47 -18.30 -45.99 4.28
N ASP A 48 -18.97 -47.06 4.72
CA ASP A 48 -19.04 -47.47 6.14
C ASP A 48 -17.68 -47.94 6.68
N THR A 49 -16.88 -48.64 5.88
CA THR A 49 -15.50 -49.01 6.27
C THR A 49 -14.54 -47.83 6.16
N TRP A 50 -14.80 -46.91 5.23
CA TRP A 50 -13.96 -45.74 5.04
C TRP A 50 -14.00 -44.79 6.24
N ILE A 51 -15.16 -44.64 6.90
CA ILE A 51 -15.34 -43.69 8.02
C ILE A 51 -14.39 -43.98 9.19
N GLU A 52 -13.94 -45.22 9.36
CA GLU A 52 -13.01 -45.61 10.41
C GLU A 52 -11.58 -45.12 10.14
N THR A 53 -11.23 -44.94 8.87
CA THR A 53 -9.87 -44.55 8.45
C THR A 53 -9.79 -43.07 8.06
N LEU A 54 -10.84 -42.52 7.44
CA LEU A 54 -10.90 -41.16 6.89
C LEU A 54 -9.73 -40.82 5.96
N VAL A 55 -9.12 -41.83 5.34
CA VAL A 55 -8.02 -41.67 4.40
C VAL A 55 -8.59 -41.50 3.00
N VAL A 56 -8.08 -40.54 2.24
CA VAL A 56 -8.39 -40.38 0.82
C VAL A 56 -7.08 -40.36 0.05
N THR A 57 -6.91 -41.31 -0.85
CA THR A 57 -5.72 -41.39 -1.69
C THR A 57 -5.95 -40.65 -3.01
N SER A 58 -5.06 -39.70 -3.33
CA SER A 58 -5.08 -39.01 -4.62
C SER A 58 -4.64 -39.97 -5.73
N THR A 59 -5.41 -40.05 -6.81
CA THR A 59 -5.06 -40.83 -8.00
C THR A 59 -4.04 -40.12 -8.89
N GLU A 60 -4.01 -38.79 -8.86
CA GLU A 60 -3.08 -37.99 -9.65
C GLU A 60 -1.72 -37.89 -8.95
N SER A 61 -0.65 -38.11 -9.70
CA SER A 61 0.71 -37.92 -9.24
C SER A 61 1.08 -36.44 -9.23
N LEU A 62 1.95 -36.06 -8.29
CA LEU A 62 2.42 -34.68 -8.19
C LEU A 62 3.30 -34.32 -9.40
N PRO A 63 3.14 -33.10 -9.96
CA PRO A 63 3.93 -32.66 -11.09
C PRO A 63 5.42 -32.56 -10.74
N THR A 64 6.27 -33.17 -11.56
CA THR A 64 7.73 -33.22 -11.36
C THR A 64 8.40 -31.85 -11.44
N ASP A 65 7.82 -30.94 -12.20
CA ASP A 65 8.34 -29.58 -12.43
C ASP A 65 8.24 -28.68 -11.19
N ALA A 66 7.48 -29.11 -10.17
CA ALA A 66 7.34 -28.44 -8.89
C ALA A 66 8.48 -28.80 -7.89
N ALA A 67 9.40 -29.70 -8.25
CA ALA A 67 10.46 -30.12 -7.34
C ALA A 67 11.40 -28.97 -6.94
N THR A 68 11.67 -28.03 -7.84
CA THR A 68 12.60 -26.92 -7.62
C THR A 68 11.91 -25.60 -7.28
N ASP A 69 10.67 -25.40 -7.74
CA ASP A 69 9.87 -24.19 -7.52
C ASP A 69 8.89 -24.41 -6.36
N ASP A 70 9.17 -23.75 -5.22
CA ASP A 70 8.38 -23.88 -3.99
C ASP A 70 6.94 -23.39 -4.17
N LEU A 71 6.70 -22.30 -4.89
CA LEU A 71 5.35 -21.77 -5.08
C LEU A 71 4.47 -22.75 -5.87
N LYS A 72 5.04 -23.37 -6.91
CA LYS A 72 4.35 -24.40 -7.69
C LYS A 72 4.12 -25.66 -6.86
N ARG A 73 5.05 -26.01 -5.99
CA ARG A 73 4.93 -27.16 -5.09
C ARG A 73 3.84 -26.96 -4.05
N GLU A 74 3.81 -25.80 -3.41
CA GLU A 74 2.76 -25.44 -2.46
C GLU A 74 1.38 -25.47 -3.13
N LEU A 75 1.27 -24.96 -4.36
CA LEU A 75 0.03 -25.01 -5.14
C LEU A 75 -0.38 -26.44 -5.46
N ALA A 76 0.57 -27.31 -5.84
CA ALA A 76 0.28 -28.72 -6.09
C ALA A 76 -0.23 -29.45 -4.84
N PHE A 77 0.42 -29.24 -3.69
CA PHE A 77 -0.05 -29.79 -2.40
C PHE A 77 -1.42 -29.27 -2.01
N TYR A 78 -1.65 -27.97 -2.22
CA TYR A 78 -2.95 -27.35 -1.95
C TYR A 78 -4.07 -27.98 -2.80
N ASN A 79 -3.84 -28.15 -4.11
CA ASN A 79 -4.82 -28.76 -5.01
C ASN A 79 -5.08 -30.23 -4.66
N GLN A 80 -4.05 -30.99 -4.31
CA GLN A 80 -4.19 -32.38 -3.86
C GLN A 80 -5.05 -32.47 -2.58
N ALA A 81 -4.77 -31.62 -1.59
CA ALA A 81 -5.54 -31.56 -0.35
C ALA A 81 -7.00 -31.14 -0.62
N LEU A 82 -7.21 -30.15 -1.48
CA LEU A 82 -8.54 -29.68 -1.84
C LEU A 82 -9.37 -30.76 -2.56
N GLY A 83 -8.74 -31.52 -3.46
CA GLY A 83 -9.36 -32.66 -4.13
C GLY A 83 -9.79 -33.74 -3.13
N ALA A 84 -8.89 -34.10 -2.20
CA ALA A 84 -9.17 -35.09 -1.17
C ALA A 84 -10.33 -34.66 -0.24
N VAL A 85 -10.37 -33.38 0.16
CA VAL A 85 -11.47 -32.84 0.99
C VAL A 85 -12.82 -32.95 0.26
N ARG A 86 -12.88 -32.65 -1.04
CA ARG A 86 -14.14 -32.76 -1.81
C ARG A 86 -14.67 -34.19 -1.84
N VAL A 87 -13.78 -35.16 -2.12
CA VAL A 87 -14.15 -36.59 -2.11
C VAL A 87 -14.65 -37.00 -0.72
N ALA A 88 -13.98 -36.57 0.35
CA ALA A 88 -14.40 -36.86 1.71
C ALA A 88 -15.77 -36.24 2.05
N GLN A 89 -16.02 -34.99 1.63
CA GLN A 89 -17.32 -34.32 1.82
C GLN A 89 -18.46 -35.09 1.16
N GLU A 90 -18.28 -35.53 -0.10
CA GLU A 90 -19.28 -36.35 -0.81
C GLU A 90 -19.55 -37.69 -0.10
N ARG A 91 -18.53 -38.31 0.50
CA ARG A 91 -18.71 -39.53 1.31
C ARG A 91 -19.45 -39.24 2.62
N PHE A 92 -19.12 -38.16 3.32
CA PHE A 92 -19.83 -37.75 4.54
C PHE A 92 -21.30 -37.42 4.28
N GLU A 93 -21.61 -36.77 3.16
CA GLU A 93 -22.99 -36.47 2.76
C GLU A 93 -23.79 -37.75 2.48
N ARG A 94 -23.18 -38.75 1.81
CA ARG A 94 -23.80 -40.07 1.59
C ARG A 94 -24.11 -40.81 2.89
N LEU A 95 -23.21 -40.73 3.87
CA LEU A 95 -23.37 -41.33 5.20
C LEU A 95 -24.27 -40.52 6.14
N GLY A 96 -24.65 -39.29 5.75
CA GLY A 96 -25.44 -38.39 6.60
C GLY A 96 -24.68 -37.87 7.83
N VAL A 97 -23.34 -37.83 7.77
CA VAL A 97 -22.49 -37.40 8.89
C VAL A 97 -22.17 -35.91 8.77
N PRO A 98 -22.45 -35.09 9.80
CA PRO A 98 -22.13 -33.66 9.77
C PRO A 98 -20.62 -33.44 9.81
N HIS A 99 -20.09 -32.75 8.80
CA HIS A 99 -18.65 -32.48 8.66
C HIS A 99 -18.26 -31.01 8.88
N VAL A 100 -19.22 -30.08 8.91
CA VAL A 100 -18.98 -28.65 9.12
C VAL A 100 -19.03 -28.33 10.60
N ARG A 101 -17.99 -27.66 11.12
CA ARG A 101 -17.98 -27.15 12.48
C ARG A 101 -18.99 -25.99 12.63
N PRO A 102 -19.99 -26.09 13.52
CA PRO A 102 -20.89 -24.97 13.81
C PRO A 102 -20.16 -23.80 14.50
N ASP A 103 -20.59 -22.57 14.21
CA ASP A 103 -20.01 -21.35 14.80
C ASP A 103 -20.21 -21.27 16.33
N ASP A 104 -21.28 -21.87 16.84
CA ASP A 104 -21.64 -21.89 18.27
C ASP A 104 -21.02 -23.08 19.04
N TYR A 105 -20.16 -23.87 18.38
CA TYR A 105 -19.47 -25.00 19.02
C TYR A 105 -18.10 -24.58 19.58
N PHE A 106 -18.09 -24.18 20.86
CA PHE A 106 -16.90 -23.75 21.60
C PHE A 106 -16.17 -24.93 22.27
N ALA A 107 -15.35 -25.64 21.49
CA ALA A 107 -14.38 -26.62 21.99
C ALA A 107 -12.94 -26.07 21.93
N GLU A 108 -12.02 -26.73 22.62
CA GLU A 108 -10.59 -26.37 22.55
C GLU A 108 -10.05 -26.51 21.12
N MET A 109 -9.46 -25.43 20.60
CA MET A 109 -8.84 -25.41 19.28
C MET A 109 -7.32 -25.56 19.40
N VAL A 110 -6.68 -26.12 18.36
CA VAL A 110 -5.22 -26.35 18.31
C VAL A 110 -4.40 -25.08 18.64
N LYS A 111 -4.91 -23.90 18.27
CA LYS A 111 -4.29 -22.61 18.59
C LYS A 111 -5.23 -21.78 19.46
N THR A 112 -4.69 -21.18 20.51
CA THR A 112 -5.44 -20.28 21.40
C THR A 112 -5.91 -19.01 20.70
N ASP A 113 -7.05 -18.46 21.11
CA ASP A 113 -7.57 -17.18 20.59
C ASP A 113 -6.58 -16.04 20.77
N LYS A 114 -5.86 -16.01 21.88
CA LYS A 114 -4.79 -15.03 22.13
C LYS A 114 -3.70 -15.09 21.06
N HIS A 115 -3.35 -16.28 20.57
CA HIS A 115 -2.41 -16.43 19.46
C HIS A 115 -3.03 -15.92 18.14
N MET A 116 -4.26 -16.33 17.82
CA MET A 116 -4.93 -15.92 16.58
C MET A 116 -5.21 -14.40 16.51
N LEU A 117 -5.47 -13.76 17.66
CA LEU A 117 -5.56 -12.30 17.74
C LEU A 117 -4.25 -11.61 17.38
N LYS A 118 -3.09 -12.19 17.70
CA LYS A 118 -1.79 -11.64 17.28
C LYS A 118 -1.61 -11.76 15.77
N VAL A 119 -1.96 -12.91 15.18
CA VAL A 119 -1.90 -13.12 13.73
C VAL A 119 -2.82 -12.12 13.01
N LYS A 120 -4.06 -11.96 13.48
CA LYS A 120 -5.01 -10.99 12.92
C LYS A 120 -4.50 -9.55 13.01
N ARG A 121 -3.92 -9.16 14.16
CA ARG A 121 -3.31 -7.83 14.33
C ARG A 121 -2.19 -7.59 13.33
N ARG A 122 -1.32 -8.57 13.10
CA ARG A 122 -0.24 -8.48 12.11
C ARG A 122 -0.77 -8.31 10.69
N MET A 123 -1.79 -9.09 10.31
CA MET A 123 -2.42 -8.98 8.99
C MET A 123 -3.03 -7.59 8.76
N ILE A 124 -3.72 -7.03 9.76
CA ILE A 124 -4.29 -5.68 9.69
C ILE A 124 -3.18 -4.63 9.59
N GLN A 125 -2.09 -4.78 10.34
CA GLN A 125 -0.93 -3.89 10.28
C GLN A 125 -0.31 -3.89 8.88
N GLU A 126 -0.03 -5.07 8.31
CA GLU A 126 0.53 -5.22 6.96
C GLU A 126 -0.38 -4.59 5.89
N GLN A 127 -1.70 -4.81 5.97
CA GLN A 127 -2.67 -4.14 5.09
C GLN A 127 -2.64 -2.62 5.23
N SER A 128 -2.58 -2.12 6.47
CA SER A 128 -2.51 -0.68 6.74
C SER A 128 -1.22 -0.04 6.23
N ASP A 129 -0.09 -0.75 6.31
CA ASP A 129 1.20 -0.30 5.84
C ASP A 129 1.27 -0.22 4.31
N ILE A 130 0.68 -1.21 3.63
CA ILE A 130 0.52 -1.22 2.16
C ILE A 130 -0.36 -0.03 1.73
N ALA A 131 -1.53 0.14 2.36
CA ALA A 131 -2.42 1.25 2.05
C ALA A 131 -1.76 2.62 2.28
N ALA A 132 -1.02 2.77 3.38
CA ALA A 132 -0.26 3.98 3.66
C ALA A 132 0.87 4.20 2.65
N ALA A 133 1.54 3.15 2.17
CA ALA A 133 2.55 3.25 1.12
C ALA A 133 1.95 3.73 -0.21
N ASP A 134 0.80 3.20 -0.60
CA ASP A 134 0.07 3.60 -1.79
C ASP A 134 -0.45 5.04 -1.68
N GLU A 135 -0.97 5.42 -0.52
CA GLU A 135 -1.38 6.80 -0.28
C GLU A 135 -0.21 7.76 -0.36
N ARG A 136 0.94 7.43 0.25
CA ARG A 136 2.18 8.23 0.11
C ARG A 136 2.61 8.35 -1.35
N ARG A 137 2.48 7.29 -2.16
CA ARG A 137 2.80 7.32 -3.59
C ARG A 137 1.86 8.27 -4.35
N LYS A 138 0.56 8.18 -4.09
CA LYS A 138 -0.47 9.08 -4.65
C LYS A 138 -0.22 10.54 -4.24
N GLN A 139 0.04 10.79 -2.96
CA GLN A 139 0.36 12.14 -2.47
C GLN A 139 1.64 12.71 -3.12
N LYS A 140 2.68 11.89 -3.33
CA LYS A 140 3.89 12.31 -4.06
C LYS A 140 3.58 12.65 -5.53
N ALA A 141 2.78 11.84 -6.21
CA ALA A 141 2.35 12.12 -7.58
C ALA A 141 1.54 13.41 -7.66
N ASN A 142 0.56 13.61 -6.77
CA ASN A 142 -0.25 14.81 -6.69
C ASN A 142 0.60 16.06 -6.41
N LYS A 143 1.64 15.96 -5.57
CA LYS A 143 2.58 17.07 -5.34
C LYS A 143 3.43 17.38 -6.58
N LYS A 144 3.88 16.35 -7.30
CA LYS A 144 4.71 16.50 -8.51
C LYS A 144 3.93 17.11 -9.67
N PHE A 145 2.73 16.59 -9.94
CA PHE A 145 1.91 16.97 -11.09
C PHE A 145 0.86 18.03 -10.77
N GLY A 146 0.64 18.38 -9.49
CA GLY A 146 -0.44 19.27 -9.08
C GLY A 146 -0.42 20.64 -9.76
N LYS A 147 0.76 21.24 -9.97
CA LYS A 147 0.87 22.51 -10.71
C LYS A 147 0.54 22.35 -12.20
N GLN A 148 0.99 21.26 -12.82
CA GLN A 148 0.70 20.97 -14.23
C GLN A 148 -0.80 20.73 -14.43
N VAL A 149 -1.41 19.93 -13.56
CA VAL A 149 -2.85 19.66 -13.55
C VAL A 149 -3.67 20.94 -13.35
N GLN A 150 -3.26 21.83 -12.44
CA GLN A 150 -3.94 23.12 -12.25
C GLN A 150 -3.87 24.00 -13.50
N HIS A 151 -2.72 24.06 -14.16
CA HIS A 151 -2.54 24.86 -15.37
C HIS A 151 -3.33 24.28 -16.55
N GLU A 152 -3.25 22.97 -16.76
CA GLU A 152 -4.02 22.25 -17.79
C GLU A 152 -5.52 22.39 -17.56
N ALA A 153 -6.01 22.29 -16.31
CA ALA A 153 -7.42 22.49 -15.98
C ALA A 153 -7.89 23.93 -16.29
N LEU A 154 -7.06 24.94 -16.02
CA LEU A 154 -7.38 26.33 -16.39
C LEU A 154 -7.42 26.52 -17.90
N GLN A 155 -6.47 25.94 -18.63
CA GLN A 155 -6.44 25.99 -20.09
C GLN A 155 -7.64 25.27 -20.71
N ALA A 156 -7.97 24.07 -20.24
CA ALA A 156 -9.13 23.30 -20.68
C ALA A 156 -10.43 24.06 -20.43
N ARG A 157 -10.59 24.67 -19.23
CA ARG A 157 -11.76 25.50 -18.89
C ARG A 157 -11.85 26.75 -19.79
N ALA A 158 -10.73 27.39 -20.11
CA ALA A 158 -10.72 28.54 -21.01
C ALA A 158 -11.09 28.14 -22.45
N GLN A 159 -10.57 27.02 -22.93
CA GLN A 159 -10.91 26.48 -24.25
C GLN A 159 -12.39 26.09 -24.33
N GLN A 160 -12.93 25.46 -23.29
CA GLN A 160 -14.35 25.11 -23.20
C GLN A 160 -15.23 26.37 -23.25
N LYS A 161 -14.94 27.38 -22.43
CA LYS A 161 -15.64 28.67 -22.47
C LYS A 161 -15.62 29.32 -23.87
N LYS A 162 -14.50 29.22 -24.58
CA LYS A 162 -14.38 29.73 -25.95
C LYS A 162 -15.27 28.95 -26.92
N ARG A 163 -15.30 27.61 -26.82
CA ARG A 163 -16.18 26.74 -27.63
C ARG A 163 -17.66 27.06 -27.37
N ASP A 164 -18.06 27.10 -26.10
CA ASP A 164 -19.44 27.41 -25.69
C ASP A 164 -19.87 28.81 -26.19
N ALA A 165 -18.98 29.81 -26.09
CA ALA A 165 -19.24 31.15 -26.61
C ALA A 165 -19.38 31.19 -28.14
N THR A 166 -18.58 30.40 -28.86
CA THR A 166 -18.72 30.29 -30.32
C THR A 166 -20.00 29.57 -30.74
N GLU A 167 -20.40 28.51 -30.04
CA GLU A 167 -21.67 27.83 -30.30
C GLU A 167 -22.86 28.73 -29.98
N ALA A 168 -22.82 29.45 -28.87
CA ALA A 168 -23.85 30.42 -28.51
C ALA A 168 -23.96 31.55 -29.54
N SER A 169 -22.84 32.06 -30.08
CA SER A 169 -22.88 33.09 -31.12
C SER A 169 -23.46 32.56 -32.43
N GLN A 170 -23.12 31.32 -32.82
CA GLN A 170 -23.70 30.65 -33.99
C GLN A 170 -25.21 30.42 -33.82
N LEU A 171 -25.66 29.98 -32.64
CA LEU A 171 -27.09 29.81 -32.33
C LEU A 171 -27.83 31.16 -32.32
N ARG A 172 -27.22 32.23 -31.79
CA ARG A 172 -27.78 33.59 -31.85
C ARG A 172 -27.88 34.09 -33.29
N LYS A 173 -26.88 33.82 -34.13
CA LYS A 173 -26.91 34.17 -35.56
C LYS A 173 -27.98 33.36 -36.31
N LYS A 174 -28.13 32.07 -36.03
CA LYS A 174 -29.22 31.24 -36.57
C LYS A 174 -30.60 31.73 -36.11
N ARG A 175 -30.78 32.08 -34.83
CA ARG A 175 -32.03 32.71 -34.34
C ARG A 175 -32.32 34.04 -35.03
N LYS A 176 -31.31 34.92 -35.18
CA LYS A 176 -31.49 36.20 -35.89
C LYS A 176 -31.83 36.00 -37.37
N GLY A 177 -31.31 34.94 -38.00
CA GLY A 177 -31.69 34.55 -39.36
C GLY A 177 -33.09 33.92 -39.47
N MET A 178 -33.64 33.36 -38.39
CA MET A 178 -35.00 32.83 -38.31
C MET A 178 -36.02 33.84 -37.78
N GLN A 179 -35.57 35.04 -37.37
CA GLN A 179 -36.38 36.14 -36.82
C GLN A 179 -36.33 37.37 -37.74
N ALA A 180 -35.88 37.19 -38.98
CA ALA A 180 -35.88 38.22 -40.02
C ALA A 180 -37.16 38.22 -40.87
N ASP A 181 -38.05 37.22 -40.68
CA ASP A 181 -39.40 37.24 -41.19
C ASP A 181 -40.36 37.35 -40.00
N ASP A 182 -40.97 38.54 -39.86
CA ASP A 182 -42.17 38.84 -39.08
C ASP A 182 -42.00 39.13 -37.57
N PHE A 183 -41.58 40.36 -37.22
CA PHE A 183 -42.27 41.25 -36.27
C PHE A 183 -41.46 42.56 -36.09
N ASP A 184 -41.80 43.57 -36.88
CA ASP A 184 -41.41 44.96 -36.66
C ASP A 184 -42.43 45.60 -35.71
N VAL A 185 -42.04 45.86 -34.46
CA VAL A 185 -42.82 46.69 -33.53
C VAL A 185 -41.99 47.90 -33.19
N ASP A 186 -42.33 48.97 -33.89
CA ASP A 186 -42.00 50.37 -33.63
C ASP A 186 -42.43 50.75 -32.20
N VAL A 187 -41.45 50.95 -31.31
CA VAL A 187 -41.70 51.59 -30.00
C VAL A 187 -41.38 53.06 -30.18
N GLY A 188 -42.40 53.77 -30.67
CA GLY A 188 -42.43 55.21 -30.80
C GLY A 188 -42.28 55.93 -29.46
N ASP A 189 -41.59 57.06 -29.58
CA ASP A 189 -41.44 58.17 -28.66
C ASP A 189 -42.75 58.53 -27.93
N MET A 190 -42.71 58.51 -26.60
CA MET A 190 -43.74 59.10 -25.73
C MET A 190 -43.05 59.77 -24.54
N ASP A 191 -42.59 60.99 -24.76
CA ASP A 191 -42.35 61.99 -23.73
C ASP A 191 -43.68 62.57 -23.24
N ALA A 192 -43.98 62.39 -21.96
CA ALA A 192 -45.02 63.14 -21.25
C ALA A 192 -44.78 63.15 -19.73
N GLY A 193 -44.07 64.18 -19.27
CA GLY A 193 -44.45 64.93 -18.07
C GLY A 193 -44.01 64.39 -16.71
N GLY A 194 -43.15 65.15 -16.02
CA GLY A 194 -42.98 64.97 -14.57
C GLY A 194 -41.73 65.61 -13.98
N SER A 195 -41.84 66.90 -13.66
CA SER A 195 -40.94 67.72 -12.84
C SER A 195 -40.24 67.04 -11.66
N GLY A 196 -38.99 67.46 -11.36
CA GLY A 196 -38.59 67.71 -9.97
C GLY A 196 -37.33 66.99 -9.44
N VAL A 197 -36.20 67.68 -9.51
CA VAL A 197 -35.20 67.88 -8.44
C VAL A 197 -34.80 66.67 -7.55
N GLY A 198 -33.59 66.16 -7.80
CA GLY A 198 -32.54 65.90 -6.82
C GLY A 198 -32.83 65.08 -5.55
N ALA A 199 -32.31 63.85 -5.50
CA ALA A 199 -31.53 63.34 -4.35
C ALA A 199 -31.02 61.91 -4.62
N LYS A 200 -29.69 61.75 -4.56
CA LYS A 200 -29.04 60.43 -4.41
C LYS A 200 -29.62 59.72 -3.18
N ARG A 201 -30.27 58.57 -3.36
CA ARG A 201 -30.60 57.66 -2.25
C ARG A 201 -29.81 56.37 -2.41
N SER A 202 -28.91 56.15 -1.45
CA SER A 202 -28.18 54.91 -1.26
C SER A 202 -29.15 53.80 -0.88
N ARG A 203 -28.87 52.61 -1.39
CA ARG A 203 -29.61 51.38 -1.12
C ARG A 203 -29.02 50.73 0.13
N ASP A 204 -29.19 51.35 1.30
CA ASP A 204 -28.67 50.81 2.57
C ASP A 204 -29.64 50.99 3.75
N ALA A 205 -30.95 50.86 3.51
CA ALA A 205 -31.98 50.96 4.57
C ALA A 205 -32.93 49.75 4.63
N ALA A 206 -32.54 48.58 4.09
CA ALA A 206 -33.34 47.36 4.12
C ALA A 206 -32.80 46.27 5.07
N PHE A 207 -31.73 46.54 5.83
CA PHE A 207 -31.23 45.62 6.86
C PHE A 207 -30.87 46.40 8.12
N GLY A 208 -31.58 46.10 9.21
CA GLY A 208 -31.64 46.91 10.42
C GLY A 208 -30.28 47.30 11.00
N GLY A 209 -30.03 48.61 11.03
CA GLY A 209 -28.96 49.20 11.83
C GLY A 209 -29.36 49.25 13.30
N SER A 210 -28.95 48.25 14.08
CA SER A 210 -28.89 48.36 15.54
C SER A 210 -27.48 48.80 15.93
N GLN A 211 -27.32 50.10 16.24
CA GLN A 211 -26.22 50.56 17.08
C GLN A 211 -26.25 49.77 18.39
N GLY A 212 -25.14 49.12 18.75
CA GLY A 212 -24.96 48.55 20.08
C GLY A 212 -24.20 47.24 20.15
N SER A 213 -22.94 47.18 19.71
CA SER A 213 -22.08 46.06 20.15
C SER A 213 -20.56 46.30 20.13
N THR A 214 -20.07 47.53 20.02
CA THR A 214 -18.62 47.79 19.96
C THR A 214 -17.92 47.44 21.29
N SER A 215 -18.54 47.76 22.43
CA SER A 215 -17.98 47.50 23.77
C SER A 215 -17.79 46.00 24.11
N LYS A 216 -18.70 45.13 23.66
CA LYS A 216 -18.59 43.68 23.87
C LYS A 216 -17.50 43.04 22.99
N ARG A 217 -17.27 43.58 21.80
CA ARG A 217 -16.24 43.11 20.86
C ARG A 217 -14.84 43.53 21.34
N GLU A 218 -14.70 44.78 21.77
CA GLU A 218 -13.46 45.29 22.37
C GLU A 218 -13.08 44.59 23.69
N ARG A 219 -14.03 44.32 24.59
CA ARG A 219 -13.74 43.55 25.82
C ARG A 219 -13.36 42.10 25.55
N LYS A 220 -13.88 41.50 24.47
CA LYS A 220 -13.54 40.12 24.07
C LYS A 220 -12.18 40.05 23.40
N GLU A 221 -11.81 41.09 22.64
CA GLU A 221 -10.46 41.27 22.11
C GLU A 221 -9.43 41.63 23.20
N ALA A 222 -9.80 42.42 24.21
CA ALA A 222 -8.93 42.73 25.34
C ALA A 222 -8.72 41.53 26.30
N ARG A 223 -9.73 40.66 26.48
CA ARG A 223 -9.62 39.45 27.32
C ARG A 223 -9.01 38.23 26.62
N PHE A 224 -9.17 38.09 25.30
CA PHE A 224 -8.76 36.89 24.56
C PHE A 224 -7.92 37.16 23.30
N GLY A 225 -7.56 38.42 23.02
CA GLY A 225 -6.82 38.80 21.83
C GLY A 225 -5.31 38.83 22.07
N ARG A 226 -4.63 37.75 21.68
CA ARG A 226 -3.41 37.97 20.90
C ARG A 226 -3.84 38.25 19.46
N PRO A 227 -3.37 39.34 18.81
CA PRO A 227 -3.64 39.58 17.41
C PRO A 227 -3.35 38.32 16.60
N LYS A 228 -4.31 37.92 15.75
CA LYS A 228 -4.29 36.67 14.96
C LYS A 228 -3.11 36.57 13.98
N PHE A 229 -2.21 37.55 14.00
CA PHE A 229 -1.15 37.80 13.03
C PHE A 229 0.22 38.12 13.62
N ASP A 230 0.38 38.13 14.96
CA ASP A 230 1.69 38.29 15.64
C ASP A 230 2.67 37.12 15.40
N LYS A 231 2.23 36.09 14.67
CA LYS A 231 3.05 34.92 14.28
C LYS A 231 3.31 34.86 12.77
N ARG A 232 3.06 35.95 12.03
CA ARG A 232 3.47 36.06 10.63
C ARG A 232 4.84 36.70 10.56
N ASN A 233 5.72 36.15 9.72
CA ASN A 233 7.02 36.75 9.45
C ASN A 233 6.80 38.13 8.82
N THR A 234 7.31 39.18 9.46
CA THR A 234 7.44 40.53 8.90
C THR A 234 8.54 40.56 7.84
N ALA A 235 8.45 41.46 6.86
CA ALA A 235 9.45 41.59 5.80
C ALA A 235 10.87 41.77 6.37
N ASP A 236 10.99 42.51 7.48
CA ASP A 236 12.24 42.69 8.22
C ASP A 236 12.79 41.37 8.79
N SER A 237 11.90 40.46 9.22
CA SER A 237 12.28 39.14 9.76
C SER A 237 12.69 38.15 8.67
N SER A 238 12.27 38.37 7.42
CA SER A 238 12.76 37.60 6.26
C SER A 238 14.05 38.15 5.65
N ALA A 239 14.40 39.40 5.95
CA ALA A 239 15.59 40.07 5.43
C ALA A 239 16.80 39.98 6.38
N ASP A 240 16.59 39.66 7.66
CA ASP A 240 17.67 39.53 8.66
C ASP A 240 18.48 38.24 8.48
N MET A 241 19.60 38.35 7.77
CA MET A 241 20.61 37.30 7.56
C MET A 241 21.85 37.50 8.45
N SER A 242 21.78 38.34 9.49
CA SER A 242 22.94 38.69 10.33
C SER A 242 23.54 37.50 11.08
N ASP A 243 22.74 36.48 11.39
CA ASP A 243 23.17 35.20 11.99
C ASP A 243 23.88 34.26 10.98
N PHE A 244 23.82 34.54 9.68
CA PHE A 244 24.55 33.81 8.62
C PHE A 244 25.91 34.46 8.29
N GLY A 245 26.46 35.21 9.25
CA GLY A 245 27.76 35.87 9.17
C GLY A 245 28.90 34.91 8.84
N ARG A 246 29.56 35.20 7.71
CA ARG A 246 30.86 34.70 7.27
C ARG A 246 31.91 34.80 8.40
N GLY A 247 32.22 33.67 9.04
CA GLY A 247 33.48 33.47 9.74
C GLY A 247 34.60 33.22 8.72
N GLY A 248 35.43 34.23 8.48
CA GLY A 248 36.48 34.22 7.46
C GLY A 248 37.78 33.52 7.85
N LYS A 249 38.43 32.97 6.81
CA LYS A 249 39.88 32.84 6.53
C LYS A 249 40.82 32.21 7.56
N GLY A 250 41.35 31.03 7.19
CA GLY A 250 42.69 30.56 7.54
C GLY A 250 43.33 29.85 6.33
N LYS A 251 44.45 30.38 5.84
CA LYS A 251 45.27 29.93 4.70
C LYS A 251 46.19 28.74 5.09
N GLY A 252 46.50 27.86 4.14
CA GLY A 252 47.64 26.92 4.17
C GLY A 252 47.29 25.59 3.49
N LYS A 253 47.48 25.40 2.17
CA LYS A 253 48.71 25.00 1.44
C LYS A 253 49.34 23.69 1.96
N GLY A 254 49.28 22.62 1.14
CA GLY A 254 50.27 21.54 1.16
C GLY A 254 49.75 20.10 1.20
N SER A 255 49.58 19.49 0.03
CA SER A 255 50.14 18.18 -0.38
C SER A 255 50.61 17.18 0.70
N GLY A 256 50.13 15.93 0.62
CA GLY A 256 50.98 14.76 0.89
C GLY A 256 50.36 13.59 1.67
N GLY A 257 49.95 12.55 0.95
CA GLY A 257 50.39 11.16 1.19
C GLY A 257 50.11 10.43 2.52
N LYS A 258 49.30 9.37 2.37
CA LYS A 258 49.57 7.98 2.80
C LYS A 258 49.39 7.61 4.29
N GLY A 259 48.43 6.70 4.52
CA GLY A 259 48.70 5.44 5.22
C GLY A 259 48.16 5.26 6.64
N GLY A 260 47.29 4.25 6.78
CA GLY A 260 47.50 3.19 7.76
C GLY A 260 46.86 3.31 9.15
N GLY A 261 45.70 2.66 9.31
CA GLY A 261 45.49 1.56 10.27
C GLY A 261 45.43 1.84 11.78
N GLY A 262 44.39 1.29 12.43
CA GLY A 262 44.59 0.61 13.72
C GLY A 262 43.80 1.12 14.94
N LYS A 263 42.57 0.60 15.07
CA LYS A 263 42.05 -0.15 16.25
C LYS A 263 42.12 0.49 17.67
N GLY A 264 40.91 0.67 18.24
CA GLY A 264 40.61 0.21 19.61
C GLY A 264 40.22 1.29 20.63
N GLY A 265 39.14 1.04 21.39
CA GLY A 265 38.93 1.69 22.69
C GLY A 265 37.48 1.94 23.10
N LYS A 266 36.92 1.03 23.90
CA LYS A 266 35.68 1.15 24.70
C LYS A 266 35.66 2.41 25.58
N GLY A 267 34.47 2.94 25.87
CA GLY A 267 34.25 3.77 27.07
C GLY A 267 33.00 4.62 27.03
N GLY A 268 32.00 4.26 27.82
CA GLY A 268 30.76 5.04 27.98
C GLY A 268 30.92 6.23 28.93
N GLY A 269 29.92 7.11 28.90
CA GLY A 269 29.66 8.06 29.99
C GLY A 269 29.42 9.50 29.56
N LYS A 270 28.29 10.03 30.06
CA LYS A 270 27.90 11.44 30.23
C LYS A 270 27.23 12.14 29.05
N GLY A 271 25.97 12.48 29.32
CA GLY A 271 25.09 13.31 28.50
C GLY A 271 25.75 14.63 28.10
N SER A 272 25.97 14.73 26.80
CA SER A 272 26.20 16.00 26.11
C SER A 272 24.90 16.80 26.16
N LYS A 273 24.87 17.83 27.02
CA LYS A 273 23.90 18.93 26.90
C LYS A 273 24.13 19.58 25.53
N SER A 274 23.31 19.20 24.56
CA SER A 274 23.29 19.86 23.24
C SER A 274 23.12 21.36 23.46
N LYS A 275 24.05 22.17 22.92
CA LYS A 275 23.91 23.63 22.85
C LYS A 275 22.47 23.99 22.46
N PRO A 276 21.77 24.86 23.21
CA PRO A 276 20.39 25.19 22.89
C PRO A 276 20.35 25.83 21.50
N ARG A 277 19.39 25.38 20.69
CA ARG A 277 19.13 25.94 19.36
C ARG A 277 18.95 27.46 19.49
N PRO A 278 19.58 28.27 18.59
CA PRO A 278 19.37 29.71 18.56
C PRO A 278 17.86 30.01 18.57
N GLY A 279 17.42 30.82 19.52
CA GLY A 279 16.01 31.21 19.67
C GLY A 279 15.24 30.55 20.82
N LYS A 280 15.79 29.57 21.55
CA LYS A 280 15.12 29.06 22.78
C LYS A 280 15.21 30.05 23.94
N GLU A 281 16.26 30.87 24.01
CA GLU A 281 16.45 31.91 25.03
C GLU A 281 15.58 33.15 24.78
N ARG A 282 15.41 33.57 23.52
CA ARG A 282 14.54 34.70 23.15
C ARG A 282 13.06 34.48 23.51
N ARG A 283 12.64 33.22 23.70
CA ARG A 283 11.26 32.88 24.16
C ARG A 283 11.08 32.97 25.67
N LYS A 284 12.17 32.94 26.46
CA LYS A 284 12.12 33.05 27.92
C LYS A 284 12.17 34.50 28.41
N SER A 285 12.76 35.41 27.64
CA SER A 285 12.86 36.84 27.99
C SER A 285 11.60 37.66 27.69
N GLY A 286 10.53 37.03 27.22
CA GLY A 286 9.25 37.68 26.89
C GLY A 286 8.06 37.13 27.67
N ARG A 287 8.29 36.58 28.86
CA ARG A 287 7.27 36.08 29.77
C ARG A 287 7.34 36.80 31.10
#